data_AF-A0A972YHY7-F1
#
_entry.id   AF-A0A972YHY7-F1
#
_cell.length_a   1.000
_cell.length_b   1.000
_cell.length_c   1.000
_cell.angle_alpha   90.00
_cell.angle_beta   90.00
_cell.angle_gamma   90.00
#
_symmetry.space_group_name_H-M   'P 1'
#
loop_
_entity.id
_entity.type
_entity.pdbx_description
1 polymer ?
#
loop_
_entity_poly.entity_id
_entity_poly.type
_entity_poly.pdbx_seq_one_letter_code
_entity_poly.pdbx_strand_id
1 'polypeptide(L)'
;RTSAWEARTLNELNYHFDIAINWLGSVSENQLRERFAHLRKQEGKKAVKNTPIDPIPRRLWERLTQAAGITEEAKWAQLSKQAESSLVSECVNGSYSVQGKTTNKDEFVTAGGVRLKEINFKTMESRIIPGLHFTGECLDIDGITGGFNFQAAWTGGRIAGEALSN
;
A
#
# COMPACT_ATOMS: atom_id res chain seq x y z
N ARG A 1 -0.81 5.70 -1.48
CA ARG A 1 -1.98 5.64 -0.58
C ARG A 1 -2.40 4.17 -0.49
N THR A 2 -2.80 3.68 0.68
CA THR A 2 -2.95 2.22 0.94
C THR A 2 -4.30 1.68 0.49
N SER A 3 -4.42 0.35 0.36
CA SER A 3 -5.60 -0.34 -0.17
C SER A 3 -6.90 -0.07 0.59
N ALA A 4 -6.86 0.27 1.88
CA ALA A 4 -8.06 0.59 2.66
C ALA A 4 -8.79 1.84 2.14
N TRP A 5 -8.04 2.88 1.76
CA TRP A 5 -8.61 4.15 1.30
C TRP A 5 -9.24 4.04 -0.09
N GLU A 6 -8.67 3.19 -0.93
CA GLU A 6 -9.08 3.00 -2.32
C GLU A 6 -9.90 1.72 -2.51
N ALA A 7 -10.36 1.08 -1.43
CA ALA A 7 -10.96 -0.26 -1.49
C ALA A 7 -12.07 -0.39 -2.54
N ARG A 8 -12.94 0.63 -2.64
CA ARG A 8 -14.02 0.71 -3.64
C ARG A 8 -13.48 0.89 -5.06
N THR A 9 -12.60 1.86 -5.26
CA THR A 9 -11.92 2.11 -6.55
C THR A 9 -11.20 0.85 -7.05
N LEU A 10 -10.44 0.18 -6.18
CA LEU A 10 -9.71 -1.04 -6.52
C LEU A 10 -10.65 -2.19 -6.87
N ASN A 11 -11.79 -2.30 -6.17
CA ASN A 11 -12.82 -3.28 -6.48
C ASN A 11 -13.50 -3.00 -7.83
N GLU A 12 -13.81 -1.74 -8.15
CA GLU A 12 -14.36 -1.33 -9.46
C GLU A 12 -13.40 -1.66 -10.61
N LEU A 13 -12.09 -1.55 -10.37
CA LEU A 13 -11.05 -1.94 -11.32
C LEU A 13 -10.80 -3.46 -11.39
N ASN A 14 -11.58 -4.26 -10.67
CA ASN A 14 -11.36 -5.71 -10.51
C ASN A 14 -9.91 -6.02 -10.08
N TYR A 15 -9.28 -5.13 -9.33
CA TYR A 15 -7.87 -5.21 -8.93
C TYR A 15 -6.87 -5.31 -10.10
N HIS A 16 -7.22 -4.72 -11.25
CA HIS A 16 -6.31 -4.56 -12.40
C HIS A 16 -5.91 -3.09 -12.54
N PHE A 17 -4.69 -2.76 -12.17
CA PHE A 17 -4.18 -1.38 -12.17
C PHE A 17 -2.65 -1.36 -12.09
N ASP A 18 -2.04 -0.24 -12.45
CA ASP A 18 -0.61 -0.03 -12.27
C ASP A 18 -0.34 0.75 -10.97
N ILE A 19 0.74 0.38 -10.28
CA ILE A 19 1.24 1.09 -9.11
C ILE A 19 2.64 1.63 -9.38
N ALA A 20 2.89 2.84 -8.89
CA ALA A 20 4.22 3.40 -8.79
C ALA A 20 4.73 3.28 -7.36
N ILE A 21 5.95 2.77 -7.19
CA ILE A 21 6.62 2.64 -5.90
C ILE A 21 7.88 3.51 -5.88
N ASN A 22 7.97 4.35 -4.86
CA ASN A 22 9.21 5.03 -4.49
C ASN A 22 9.81 4.32 -3.28
N TRP A 23 10.90 3.58 -3.49
CA TRP A 23 11.57 2.79 -2.44
C TRP A 23 12.43 3.64 -1.51
N LEU A 24 12.77 4.87 -1.91
CA LEU A 24 13.65 5.77 -1.16
C LEU A 24 12.91 6.93 -0.50
N GLY A 25 11.58 7.00 -0.65
CA GLY A 25 10.73 8.00 -0.02
C GLY A 25 11.04 9.43 -0.49
N SER A 26 11.79 10.18 0.31
CA SER A 26 12.09 11.60 0.07
C SER A 26 13.33 11.85 -0.79
N VAL A 27 14.08 10.81 -1.16
CA VAL A 27 15.27 10.96 -2.02
C VAL A 27 14.82 11.30 -3.45
N SER A 28 15.30 12.45 -3.95
CA SER A 28 15.07 12.88 -5.32
C SER A 28 15.92 12.12 -6.34
N GLU A 29 15.50 12.16 -7.60
CA GLU A 29 16.24 11.58 -8.73
C GLU A 29 17.68 12.13 -8.81
N ASN A 30 17.84 13.45 -8.66
CA ASN A 30 19.15 14.11 -8.75
C ASN A 30 20.09 13.65 -7.63
N GLN A 31 19.61 13.57 -6.39
CA GLN A 31 20.39 13.06 -5.26
C GLN A 31 20.82 11.61 -5.47
N LEU A 32 19.95 10.78 -6.05
CA LEU A 32 20.29 9.40 -6.36
C LEU A 32 21.36 9.31 -7.46
N ARG A 33 21.26 10.13 -8.51
CA ARG A 33 22.28 10.22 -9.57
C ARG A 33 23.63 10.68 -9.04
N GLU A 34 23.65 11.66 -8.14
CA GLU A 34 24.86 12.09 -7.44
C GLU A 34 25.48 10.95 -6.63
N ARG A 35 24.66 10.18 -5.91
CA ARG A 35 25.10 8.99 -5.16
C ARG A 35 25.69 7.93 -6.10
N PHE A 36 25.07 7.68 -7.25
CA PHE A 36 25.59 6.74 -8.26
C PHE A 36 26.90 7.22 -8.87
N ALA A 37 27.04 8.52 -9.14
CA ALA A 37 28.30 9.10 -9.61
C ALA A 37 29.42 8.94 -8.57
N HIS A 38 29.12 9.05 -7.28
CA HIS A 38 30.06 8.79 -6.21
C HIS A 38 30.47 7.31 -6.14
N LEU A 39 29.52 6.39 -6.20
CA LEU A 39 29.77 4.94 -6.24
C LEU A 39 30.60 4.54 -7.46
N ARG A 40 30.36 5.17 -8.62
CA ARG A 40 31.16 4.95 -9.83
C ARG A 40 32.63 5.33 -9.64
N LYS A 41 32.92 6.38 -8.86
CA LYS A 41 34.29 6.82 -8.58
C LYS A 41 34.98 5.94 -7.53
N GLN A 42 34.29 5.61 -6.45
CA GLN A 42 34.90 4.88 -5.31
C GLN A 42 34.90 3.36 -5.52
N GLU A 43 33.83 2.82 -6.08
CA GLU A 43 33.54 1.39 -6.16
C GLU A 43 33.42 0.91 -7.60
N GLY A 44 34.06 1.62 -8.54
CA GLY A 44 33.95 1.40 -9.98
C GLY A 44 34.19 -0.04 -10.44
N LYS A 45 35.01 -0.82 -9.71
CA LYS A 45 35.31 -2.23 -10.01
C LYS A 45 34.30 -3.22 -9.42
N LYS A 46 33.48 -2.82 -8.46
CA LYS A 46 32.45 -3.67 -7.84
C LYS A 46 31.24 -3.80 -8.77
N ALA A 47 30.61 -4.97 -8.73
CA ALA A 47 29.34 -5.20 -9.41
C ALA A 47 28.23 -4.36 -8.77
N VAL A 48 27.35 -3.78 -9.59
CA VAL A 48 26.25 -2.91 -9.12
C VAL A 48 25.37 -3.64 -8.10
N LYS A 49 25.01 -4.91 -8.38
CA LYS A 49 24.21 -5.76 -7.47
C LYS A 49 24.79 -5.93 -6.06
N ASN A 50 26.12 -5.79 -5.91
CA ASN A 50 26.80 -5.99 -4.63
C ASN A 50 26.88 -4.72 -3.78
N THR A 51 26.32 -3.60 -4.26
CA THR A 51 26.40 -2.28 -3.64
C THR A 51 25.01 -1.75 -3.31
N PRO A 52 24.27 -2.40 -2.39
CA PRO A 52 22.94 -1.93 -2.01
C PRO A 52 23.00 -0.53 -1.40
N ILE A 53 21.93 0.24 -1.63
CA ILE A 53 21.79 1.58 -1.08
C ILE A 53 20.78 1.55 0.07
N ASP A 54 21.14 2.08 1.23
CA ASP A 54 20.15 2.25 2.31
C ASP A 54 18.99 3.14 1.87
N PRO A 55 17.73 2.82 2.26
CA PRO A 55 17.32 1.72 3.14
C PRO A 55 16.98 0.39 2.42
N ILE A 56 17.32 0.23 1.14
CA ILE A 56 16.91 -0.91 0.31
C ILE A 56 17.68 -2.19 0.75
N PRO A 57 16.97 -3.25 1.18
CA PRO A 57 17.61 -4.51 1.52
C PRO A 57 18.29 -5.15 0.30
N ARG A 58 19.40 -5.85 0.52
CA ARG A 58 20.19 -6.51 -0.55
C ARG A 58 19.36 -7.32 -1.54
N ARG A 59 18.43 -8.15 -1.03
CA ARG A 59 17.56 -8.99 -1.88
C ARG A 59 16.68 -8.16 -2.81
N LEU A 60 16.15 -7.03 -2.35
CA LEU A 60 15.35 -6.13 -3.19
C LEU A 60 16.25 -5.40 -4.18
N TRP A 61 17.41 -4.92 -3.73
CA TRP A 61 18.39 -4.25 -4.59
C TRP A 61 18.78 -5.13 -5.79
N GLU A 62 19.09 -6.41 -5.56
CA GLU A 62 19.38 -7.36 -6.64
C GLU A 62 18.24 -7.44 -7.66
N ARG A 63 16.98 -7.47 -7.22
CA ARG A 63 15.81 -7.47 -8.12
C ARG A 63 15.64 -6.16 -8.88
N LEU A 64 15.86 -5.01 -8.24
CA LEU A 64 15.81 -3.71 -8.91
C LEU A 64 16.90 -3.59 -9.98
N THR A 65 18.11 -4.09 -9.71
CA THR A 65 19.17 -4.11 -10.72
C THR A 65 18.82 -5.00 -11.91
N GLN A 66 18.23 -6.18 -11.66
CA GLN A 66 17.74 -7.07 -12.71
C GLN A 66 16.61 -6.42 -13.53
N ALA A 67 15.65 -5.78 -12.86
CA ALA A 67 14.54 -5.08 -13.53
C ALA A 67 15.03 -3.91 -14.39
N ALA A 68 16.09 -3.22 -13.97
CA ALA A 68 16.76 -2.18 -14.75
C ALA A 68 17.60 -2.71 -15.94
N GLY A 69 17.61 -4.03 -16.18
CA GLY A 69 18.39 -4.66 -17.26
C GLY A 69 19.89 -4.72 -17.00
N ILE A 70 20.32 -4.62 -15.74
CA ILE A 70 21.74 -4.67 -15.36
C ILE A 70 22.14 -6.12 -15.13
N THR A 71 23.18 -6.58 -15.84
CA THR A 71 23.71 -7.94 -15.67
C THR A 71 24.40 -8.12 -14.33
N GLU A 72 24.52 -9.36 -13.87
CA GLU A 72 25.08 -9.65 -12.55
C GLU A 72 26.54 -9.23 -12.39
N GLU A 73 27.31 -9.25 -13.47
CA GLU A 73 28.72 -8.89 -13.52
C GLU A 73 28.94 -7.40 -13.82
N ALA A 74 27.88 -6.66 -14.17
CA ALA A 74 27.99 -5.26 -14.55
C ALA A 74 28.60 -4.44 -13.41
N LYS A 75 29.73 -3.80 -13.70
CA LYS A 75 30.47 -2.96 -12.76
C LYS A 75 30.03 -1.51 -12.88
N TRP A 76 30.10 -0.77 -11.77
CA TRP A 76 29.74 0.66 -11.77
C TRP A 76 30.47 1.48 -12.83
N ALA A 77 31.77 1.22 -13.06
CA ALA A 77 32.55 1.92 -14.08
C ALA A 77 32.05 1.70 -15.51
N GLN A 78 31.38 0.57 -15.77
CA GLN A 78 30.91 0.16 -17.10
C GLN A 78 29.41 0.39 -17.30
N LEU A 79 28.72 0.91 -16.28
CA LEU A 79 27.27 1.11 -16.34
C LEU A 79 26.93 2.20 -17.37
N SER A 80 26.08 1.88 -18.34
CA SER A 80 25.64 2.84 -19.36
C SER A 80 24.71 3.89 -18.75
N LYS A 81 24.61 5.07 -19.39
CA LYS A 81 23.68 6.14 -18.96
C LYS A 81 22.21 5.67 -18.97
N GLN A 82 21.87 4.79 -19.91
CA GLN A 82 20.52 4.23 -20.02
C GLN A 82 20.22 3.24 -18.89
N ALA A 83 21.14 2.33 -18.58
CA ALA A 83 20.99 1.39 -17.48
C ALA A 83 20.95 2.12 -16.13
N GLU A 84 21.78 3.14 -15.95
CA GLU A 84 21.73 4.00 -14.76
C GLU A 84 20.38 4.71 -14.62
N SER A 85 19.85 5.29 -15.70
CA SER A 85 18.55 5.96 -15.67
C SER A 85 17.40 5.00 -15.40
N SER A 86 17.49 3.77 -15.92
CA SER A 86 16.51 2.71 -15.64
C SER A 86 16.55 2.29 -14.17
N LEU A 87 17.75 2.11 -13.59
CA LEU A 87 17.91 1.79 -12.17
C LEU A 87 17.42 2.92 -11.26
N VAL A 88 17.69 4.17 -11.63
CA VAL A 88 17.16 5.34 -10.93
C VAL A 88 15.64 5.30 -10.94
N SER A 89 15.02 5.07 -12.12
CA SER A 89 13.56 4.95 -12.26
C SER A 89 13.00 3.82 -11.39
N GLU A 90 13.62 2.64 -11.40
CA GLU A 90 13.21 1.51 -10.56
C GLU A 90 13.26 1.86 -9.06
N CYS A 91 14.22 2.67 -8.62
CA CYS A 91 14.37 3.05 -7.21
C CYS A 91 13.35 4.10 -6.75
N VAL A 92 13.03 5.10 -7.59
CA VAL A 92 12.24 6.27 -7.18
C VAL A 92 10.82 6.29 -7.74
N ASN A 93 10.55 5.54 -8.82
CA ASN A 93 9.28 5.50 -9.53
C ASN A 93 9.09 4.17 -10.27
N GLY A 94 9.37 3.04 -9.60
CA GLY A 94 9.21 1.71 -10.20
C GLY A 94 7.73 1.45 -10.49
N SER A 95 7.40 1.09 -11.72
CA SER A 95 6.02 0.84 -12.15
C SER A 95 5.75 -0.65 -12.22
N TYR A 96 4.71 -1.10 -11.52
CA TYR A 96 4.34 -2.51 -11.44
C TYR A 96 2.86 -2.70 -11.73
N SER A 97 2.54 -3.69 -12.57
CA SER A 97 1.16 -4.02 -12.89
C SER A 97 0.59 -5.01 -11.87
N VAL A 98 -0.57 -4.68 -11.32
CA VAL A 98 -1.35 -5.52 -10.40
C VAL A 98 -2.41 -6.24 -11.22
N GLN A 99 -2.46 -7.57 -11.12
CA GLN A 99 -3.33 -8.44 -11.93
C GLN A 99 -4.25 -9.28 -11.04
N GLY A 100 -5.00 -8.61 -10.18
CA GLY A 100 -5.92 -9.25 -9.25
C GLY A 100 -5.52 -9.13 -7.79
N LYS A 101 -6.36 -9.69 -6.92
CA LYS A 101 -6.12 -9.80 -5.48
C LYS A 101 -5.79 -11.24 -5.09
N THR A 102 -4.94 -11.41 -4.09
CA THR A 102 -4.66 -12.72 -3.50
C THR A 102 -5.92 -13.28 -2.83
N THR A 103 -6.32 -14.49 -3.19
CA THR A 103 -7.47 -15.21 -2.60
C THR A 103 -7.14 -15.95 -1.29
N ASN A 104 -5.86 -16.03 -0.91
CA ASN A 104 -5.36 -16.81 0.23
C ASN A 104 -5.07 -15.96 1.49
N LYS A 105 -5.68 -14.78 1.61
CA LYS A 105 -5.65 -13.99 2.85
C LYS A 105 -7.08 -13.62 3.19
N ASP A 106 -7.52 -13.99 4.39
CA ASP A 106 -8.75 -13.50 4.98
C ASP A 106 -8.68 -11.97 4.98
N GLU A 107 -9.62 -11.34 4.26
CA GLU A 107 -9.78 -9.89 4.30
C GLU A 107 -10.14 -9.51 5.75
N PHE A 108 -9.42 -8.54 6.31
CA PHE A 108 -9.55 -8.22 7.74
C PHE A 108 -10.82 -7.39 8.05
N VAL A 109 -11.34 -6.66 7.04
CA VAL A 109 -12.47 -5.73 7.15
C VAL A 109 -13.13 -5.57 5.77
N THR A 110 -14.46 -5.43 5.75
CA THR A 110 -15.25 -5.12 4.55
C THR A 110 -15.50 -3.61 4.43
N ALA A 111 -15.17 -3.00 3.27
CA ALA A 111 -15.58 -1.64 2.96
C ALA A 111 -16.98 -1.64 2.33
N GLY A 112 -17.96 -0.99 2.97
CA GLY A 112 -19.36 -1.12 2.59
C GLY A 112 -20.25 -1.53 3.77
N GLY A 113 -21.56 -1.58 3.54
CA GLY A 113 -22.52 -2.08 4.53
C GLY A 113 -23.86 -1.36 4.45
N VAL A 114 -24.63 -1.43 5.54
CA VAL A 114 -25.90 -0.72 5.70
C VAL A 114 -25.67 0.79 5.69
N ARG A 115 -26.45 1.51 4.87
CA ARG A 115 -26.31 2.95 4.67
C ARG A 115 -26.50 3.72 5.98
N LEU A 116 -25.48 4.48 6.37
CA LEU A 116 -25.46 5.25 7.62
C LEU A 116 -26.62 6.25 7.76
N LYS A 117 -27.11 6.80 6.65
CA LYS A 117 -28.26 7.74 6.65
C LYS A 117 -29.56 7.08 7.10
N GLU A 118 -29.65 5.76 7.04
CA GLU A 118 -30.83 4.98 7.42
C GLU A 118 -30.79 4.53 8.88
N ILE A 119 -29.76 4.94 9.63
CA ILE A 119 -29.56 4.57 11.02
C ILE A 119 -29.71 5.79 11.93
N ASN A 120 -30.38 5.60 13.06
CA ASN A 120 -30.38 6.55 14.15
C ASN A 120 -29.21 6.27 15.09
N PHE A 121 -28.08 6.98 14.96
CA PHE A 121 -26.89 6.77 15.78
C PHE A 121 -27.06 6.99 17.29
N LYS A 122 -28.18 7.56 17.75
CA LYS A 122 -28.48 7.65 19.19
C LYS A 122 -29.00 6.34 19.77
N THR A 123 -29.59 5.48 18.94
CA THR A 123 -30.20 4.21 19.36
C THR A 123 -29.65 3.02 18.58
N MET A 124 -28.93 3.25 17.48
CA MET A 124 -28.55 2.28 16.45
C MET A 124 -29.74 1.60 15.74
N GLU A 125 -30.94 2.16 15.86
CA GLU A 125 -32.15 1.65 15.23
C GLU A 125 -32.23 2.07 13.75
N SER A 126 -32.84 1.22 12.93
CA SER A 126 -33.23 1.53 11.56
C SER A 126 -34.30 2.63 11.56
N ARG A 127 -34.10 3.64 10.70
CA ARG A 127 -35.11 4.67 10.42
C ARG A 127 -36.24 4.18 9.52
N ILE A 128 -36.09 2.97 8.94
CA ILE A 128 -37.04 2.39 7.99
C ILE A 128 -37.91 1.34 8.69
N ILE A 129 -37.30 0.48 9.51
CA ILE A 129 -37.98 -0.62 10.20
C ILE A 129 -37.85 -0.42 11.72
N PRO A 130 -38.91 0.04 12.41
CA PRO A 130 -38.91 0.16 13.86
C PRO A 130 -38.62 -1.18 14.54
N GLY A 131 -37.83 -1.15 15.62
CA GLY A 131 -37.38 -2.32 16.38
C GLY A 131 -36.16 -3.04 15.80
N LEU A 132 -35.76 -2.76 14.56
CA LEU A 132 -34.57 -3.36 13.94
C LEU A 132 -33.33 -2.51 14.21
N HIS A 133 -32.25 -3.12 14.71
CA HIS A 133 -31.01 -2.43 15.08
C HIS A 133 -29.80 -3.01 14.33
N PHE A 134 -28.85 -2.15 13.97
CA PHE A 134 -27.62 -2.53 13.28
C PHE A 134 -26.40 -1.98 14.00
N THR A 135 -25.34 -2.80 14.12
CA THR A 135 -24.10 -2.41 14.80
C THR A 135 -22.90 -3.18 14.27
N GLY A 136 -21.70 -2.65 14.48
CA GLY A 136 -20.45 -3.26 14.03
C GLY A 136 -20.27 -3.17 12.53
N GLU A 137 -19.52 -4.13 11.99
CA GLU A 137 -19.04 -4.15 10.60
C GLU A 137 -20.16 -4.33 9.55
N CYS A 138 -21.40 -4.63 9.96
CA CYS A 138 -22.51 -4.68 9.02
C CYS A 138 -22.95 -3.28 8.56
N LEU A 139 -22.59 -2.24 9.31
CA LEU A 139 -22.77 -0.85 8.91
C LEU A 139 -21.70 -0.46 7.91
N ASP A 140 -21.99 0.54 7.08
CA ASP A 140 -21.04 1.15 6.15
C ASP A 140 -19.97 1.98 6.90
N ILE A 141 -19.20 1.31 7.76
CA ILE A 141 -18.16 1.84 8.64
C ILE A 141 -16.95 0.92 8.55
N ASP A 142 -15.93 1.36 7.81
CA ASP A 142 -14.65 0.70 7.72
C ASP A 142 -13.52 1.65 8.17
N GLY A 143 -12.76 1.20 9.17
CA GLY A 143 -11.61 1.91 9.71
C GLY A 143 -10.29 1.37 9.17
N ILE A 144 -9.26 2.23 9.14
CA ILE A 144 -7.88 1.77 8.94
C ILE A 144 -7.46 0.80 10.06
N THR A 145 -6.40 0.03 9.84
CA THR A 145 -5.83 -0.83 10.89
C THR A 145 -5.40 -0.01 12.11
N GLY A 146 -5.63 -0.54 13.33
CA GLY A 146 -5.29 0.16 14.58
C GLY A 146 -6.37 0.12 15.67
N GLY A 147 -7.34 -0.81 15.60
CA GLY A 147 -8.39 -0.97 16.61
C GLY A 147 -9.66 -0.15 16.37
N PHE A 148 -9.73 0.65 15.31
CA PHE A 148 -10.88 1.51 14.99
C PHE A 148 -12.17 0.71 14.71
N ASN A 149 -12.07 -0.40 13.98
CA ASN A 149 -13.23 -1.26 13.71
C ASN A 149 -13.79 -1.88 15.00
N PHE A 150 -12.93 -2.31 15.92
CA PHE A 150 -13.34 -2.75 17.24
C PHE A 150 -14.01 -1.64 18.04
N GLN A 151 -13.42 -0.45 18.08
CA GLN A 151 -14.01 0.70 18.78
C GLN A 151 -15.42 1.02 18.27
N ALA A 152 -15.62 1.01 16.94
CA ALA A 152 -16.92 1.22 16.32
C ALA A 152 -17.92 0.12 16.71
N ALA A 153 -17.50 -1.16 16.66
CA ALA A 153 -18.33 -2.29 17.04
C ALA A 153 -18.77 -2.25 18.52
N TRP A 154 -17.83 -2.01 19.45
CA TRP A 154 -18.13 -1.95 20.88
C TRP A 154 -19.04 -0.79 21.23
N THR A 155 -18.77 0.38 20.67
CA THR A 155 -19.55 1.60 20.93
C THR A 155 -20.97 1.44 20.39
N GLY A 156 -21.12 1.01 19.13
CA GLY A 156 -22.43 0.77 18.53
C GLY A 156 -23.21 -0.31 19.28
N GLY A 157 -22.55 -1.41 19.65
CA GLY A 157 -23.18 -2.51 20.38
C GLY A 157 -23.72 -2.08 21.74
N ARG A 158 -22.95 -1.27 22.47
CA ARG A 158 -23.39 -0.69 23.75
C ARG A 158 -24.61 0.23 23.56
N ILE A 159 -24.58 1.14 22.58
CA ILE A 159 -25.69 2.08 22.33
C ILE A 159 -26.97 1.32 21.96
N ALA A 160 -26.87 0.32 21.09
CA ALA A 160 -28.00 -0.54 20.71
C ALA A 160 -28.58 -1.27 21.92
N GLY A 161 -27.71 -1.83 22.78
CA GLY A 161 -28.13 -2.52 24.00
C GLY A 161 -28.86 -1.62 24.98
N GLU A 162 -28.38 -0.40 25.20
CA GLU A 162 -29.05 0.59 26.06
C GLU A 162 -30.41 1.02 25.50
N ALA A 163 -30.51 1.19 24.18
CA ALA A 163 -31.77 1.53 23.52
C ALA A 163 -32.82 0.43 23.62
N LEU A 164 -32.41 -0.85 23.54
CA LEU A 164 -33.29 -2.01 23.66
C LEU A 164 -33.76 -2.30 25.10
N SER A 165 -33.02 -1.81 26.10
CA SER A 165 -33.34 -2.02 27.52
C SER A 165 -34.34 -1.02 28.11
N ASN A 166 -34.62 0.08 27.40
CA ASN A 166 -35.61 1.09 27.78
C ASN A 166 -36.96 0.80 27.12
#